data_AF-A0A9W8HFT8-F1
#
_entry.id   AF-A0A9W8HFT8-F1
#
_cell.length_a   1.000
_cell.length_b   1.000
_cell.length_c   1.000
_cell.angle_alpha   90.00
_cell.angle_beta   90.00
_cell.angle_gamma   90.00
#
_symmetry.space_group_name_H-M   'P 1'
#
loop_
_entity.id
_entity.type
_entity.pdbx_description
1 polymer ?
#
loop_
_entity_poly.entity_id
_entity_poly.type
_entity_poly.pdbx_seq_one_letter_code
_entity_poly.pdbx_strand_id
1 'polypeptide(L)'
;MQFTLTLAAISALVASSAGHSMLAKPSPRGNTKWWGTCAAGAGCKGPCDSPKADSPFNSIYNPKTYLQRGQELEVEWKRLNHPGGFVRLAIVPFNQSDSWEAFNSNVLKYTCYETNCGPSDPSDSSFGYLNGPGSSPCTTTVTVPTNIPDNTAITLQWIWFGGGVYYAQPDTSFGEYYSCSDAIVSGGPYSDEKPVATFQGGDVTYPNSDVCKYWGSNKVGDCNFGDRYPTPVDGDLLSQSLEPCMRTPVTKGAPYGFDSGSSNSTDSSSAAPVSHSADGASSSSAAPQTDAGSADAPAPADSDSETESPSEPASDNVIPAPVYSSASEEPANDSTSVEAPAPSYSAVADYSVTESASKCIPRPTNLY
;
A
#
# COMPACT_ATOMS: atom_id res chain seq x y z
N MET A 1 -52.06 -27.58 28.46
CA MET A 1 -51.61 -26.79 27.31
C MET A 1 -50.21 -26.29 27.61
N GLN A 2 -49.19 -26.90 27.03
CA GLN A 2 -47.79 -26.49 27.15
C GLN A 2 -47.43 -25.71 25.90
N PHE A 3 -47.12 -24.43 26.06
CA PHE A 3 -46.51 -23.62 25.01
C PHE A 3 -44.99 -23.72 25.15
N THR A 4 -44.37 -24.47 24.25
CA THR A 4 -42.91 -24.51 24.10
C THR A 4 -42.51 -23.32 23.25
N LEU A 5 -41.98 -22.25 23.88
CA LEU A 5 -41.35 -21.14 23.16
C LEU A 5 -39.97 -21.57 22.69
N THR A 6 -39.80 -21.75 21.38
CA THR A 6 -38.49 -21.97 20.75
C THR A 6 -37.81 -20.61 20.56
N LEU A 7 -36.82 -20.31 21.39
CA LEU A 7 -35.99 -19.12 21.25
C LEU A 7 -34.95 -19.38 20.15
N ALA A 8 -35.19 -18.91 18.93
CA ALA A 8 -34.21 -18.90 17.86
C ALA A 8 -33.21 -17.76 18.11
N ALA A 9 -32.03 -18.09 18.64
CA ALA A 9 -30.93 -17.15 18.75
C ALA A 9 -30.32 -16.91 17.37
N ILE A 10 -30.67 -15.80 16.73
CA ILE A 10 -30.00 -15.31 15.52
C ILE A 10 -28.65 -14.72 15.96
N SER A 11 -27.61 -15.56 16.02
CA SER A 11 -26.24 -15.09 16.02
C SER A 11 -25.90 -14.59 14.62
N ALA A 12 -26.29 -13.35 14.32
CA ALA A 12 -25.68 -12.62 13.22
C ALA A 12 -24.21 -12.41 13.60
N LEU A 13 -23.34 -13.30 13.12
CA LEU A 13 -21.91 -13.06 13.06
C LEU A 13 -21.72 -11.76 12.28
N VAL A 14 -21.49 -10.68 13.02
CA VAL A 14 -20.94 -9.44 12.48
C VAL A 14 -19.53 -9.81 12.03
N ALA A 15 -19.42 -10.39 10.84
CA ALA A 15 -18.17 -10.40 10.11
C ALA A 15 -17.90 -8.92 9.85
N SER A 16 -17.05 -8.32 10.69
CA SER A 16 -16.48 -7.02 10.41
C SER A 16 -15.92 -7.09 9.01
N SER A 17 -16.64 -6.49 8.06
CA SER A 17 -16.23 -6.42 6.67
C SER A 17 -15.01 -5.52 6.66
N ALA A 18 -13.83 -6.11 6.83
CA ALA A 18 -12.60 -5.47 6.43
C ALA A 18 -12.77 -5.19 4.93
N GLY A 19 -13.12 -3.96 4.59
CA GLY A 19 -13.33 -3.57 3.20
C GLY A 19 -11.99 -3.41 2.48
N HIS A 20 -10.93 -3.08 3.21
CA HIS A 20 -9.70 -2.60 2.60
C HIS A 20 -8.55 -3.60 2.72
N SER A 21 -7.82 -3.74 1.61
CA SER A 21 -6.68 -4.64 1.52
C SER A 21 -5.50 -4.13 2.30
N MET A 22 -4.80 -5.06 2.93
CA MET A 22 -3.68 -4.79 3.80
C MET A 22 -2.72 -5.98 3.72
N LEU A 23 -1.46 -5.71 4.03
CA LEU A 23 -0.44 -6.73 4.21
C LEU A 23 -0.88 -7.72 5.30
N ALA A 24 -0.95 -8.99 4.93
CA ALA A 24 -1.22 -10.11 5.83
C ALA A 24 0.07 -10.84 6.21
N LYS A 25 1.00 -10.99 5.25
CA LYS A 25 2.34 -11.53 5.48
C LYS A 25 3.40 -10.72 4.73
N PRO A 26 4.57 -10.47 5.35
CA PRO A 26 4.88 -10.73 6.76
C PRO A 26 3.99 -9.90 7.70
N SER A 27 3.98 -10.23 8.99
CA SER A 27 3.05 -9.59 9.95
C SER A 27 3.23 -8.07 9.91
N PRO A 28 2.15 -7.29 9.69
CA PRO A 28 2.26 -5.84 9.58
C PRO A 28 2.64 -5.22 10.93
N ARG A 29 3.43 -4.13 10.88
CA ARG A 29 3.86 -3.29 12.00
C ARG A 29 2.66 -2.68 12.70
N GLY A 30 1.78 -2.07 11.91
CA GLY A 30 0.72 -1.21 12.40
C GLY A 30 -0.64 -1.84 12.22
N ASN A 31 -1.58 -0.99 11.84
CA ASN A 31 -2.97 -1.35 11.59
C ASN A 31 -3.84 -1.67 12.83
N THR A 32 -3.31 -1.47 14.04
CA THR A 32 -4.03 -1.71 15.29
C THR A 32 -5.04 -0.62 15.63
N LYS A 33 -4.86 0.59 15.09
CA LYS A 33 -5.68 1.76 15.43
C LYS A 33 -6.67 2.17 14.34
N TRP A 34 -6.30 2.00 13.07
CA TRP A 34 -7.03 2.61 11.94
C TRP A 34 -7.49 1.61 10.88
N TRP A 35 -7.28 0.30 11.08
CA TRP A 35 -7.77 -0.77 10.20
C TRP A 35 -7.52 -0.54 8.69
N GLY A 36 -6.41 0.13 8.37
CA GLY A 36 -5.81 0.12 7.04
C GLY A 36 -6.32 1.21 6.14
N THR A 37 -7.29 2.02 6.58
CA THR A 37 -7.74 3.17 5.79
C THR A 37 -6.73 4.30 5.88
N CYS A 38 -5.74 4.27 4.99
CA CYS A 38 -4.95 5.44 4.63
C CYS A 38 -5.71 6.32 3.63
N ALA A 39 -7.00 6.53 3.89
CA ALA A 39 -7.81 7.44 3.12
C ALA A 39 -7.50 8.87 3.54
N ALA A 40 -7.66 9.79 2.60
CA ALA A 40 -7.45 11.20 2.83
C ALA A 40 -8.45 11.75 3.87
N GLY A 41 -7.93 12.21 5.01
CA GLY A 41 -8.74 12.61 6.17
C GLY A 41 -8.68 11.63 7.36
N ALA A 42 -8.23 10.39 7.15
CA ALA A 42 -8.00 9.41 8.22
C ALA A 42 -6.61 9.55 8.90
N GLY A 43 -5.76 10.47 8.41
CA GLY A 43 -4.52 10.88 9.07
C GLY A 43 -3.31 9.96 8.88
N CYS A 44 -3.43 8.87 8.11
CA CYS A 44 -2.27 8.06 7.75
C CYS A 44 -1.51 8.73 6.59
N LYS A 45 -0.55 9.58 6.95
CA LYS A 45 0.49 10.00 6.02
C LYS A 45 1.48 8.84 5.96
N GLY A 46 1.56 8.17 4.81
CA GLY A 46 2.60 7.17 4.57
C GLY A 46 4.01 7.73 4.88
N PRO A 47 5.05 6.90 4.84
CA PRO A 47 5.17 5.74 3.96
C PRO A 47 4.68 4.41 4.57
N CYS A 48 4.39 4.38 5.87
CA CYS A 48 3.86 3.21 6.57
C CYS A 48 2.49 3.50 7.17
N ASP A 49 1.75 2.46 7.52
CA ASP A 49 0.47 2.51 8.23
C ASP A 49 0.58 3.03 9.68
N SER A 50 1.78 2.98 10.25
CA SER A 50 2.14 3.62 11.53
C SER A 50 3.58 4.13 11.51
N PRO A 51 3.87 5.22 12.26
CA PRO A 51 5.23 5.73 12.36
C PRO A 51 6.15 4.70 13.02
N LYS A 52 7.44 4.75 12.69
CA LYS A 52 8.48 3.89 13.28
C LYS A 52 8.47 3.88 14.80
N ALA A 53 8.17 5.02 15.44
CA ALA A 53 8.10 5.15 16.89
C ALA A 53 7.07 4.21 17.53
N ASP A 54 5.96 3.96 16.82
CA ASP A 54 4.87 3.08 17.26
C ASP A 54 5.11 1.61 16.88
N SER A 55 6.25 1.28 16.26
CA SER A 55 6.53 -0.08 15.85
C SER A 55 6.69 -1.01 17.07
N PRO A 56 5.97 -2.15 17.10
CA PRO A 56 6.22 -3.22 18.07
C PRO A 56 7.68 -3.69 18.06
N PHE A 57 8.38 -3.51 16.94
CA PHE A 57 9.80 -3.83 16.80
C PHE A 57 10.70 -3.08 17.79
N ASN A 58 10.29 -1.92 18.31
CA ASN A 58 11.07 -1.19 19.33
C ASN A 58 11.02 -1.85 20.72
N SER A 59 10.04 -2.72 20.98
CA SER A 59 9.90 -3.38 22.28
C SER A 59 10.85 -4.57 22.39
N ILE A 60 11.60 -4.66 23.50
CA ILE A 60 12.41 -5.84 23.82
C ILE A 60 11.58 -7.10 24.09
N TYR A 61 10.29 -6.93 24.40
CA TYR A 61 9.37 -8.03 24.70
C TYR A 61 8.70 -8.61 23.46
N ASN A 62 8.81 -7.93 22.32
CA ASN A 62 8.26 -8.42 21.05
C ASN A 62 9.33 -9.24 20.31
N PRO A 63 9.07 -10.54 20.04
CA PRO A 63 9.96 -11.38 19.25
C PRO A 63 10.32 -10.73 17.92
N LYS A 64 11.57 -10.88 17.50
CA LYS A 64 12.05 -10.37 16.21
C LYS A 64 11.93 -11.45 15.15
N THR A 65 11.43 -11.06 13.98
CA THR A 65 11.50 -11.87 12.77
C THR A 65 12.90 -11.76 12.20
N TYR A 66 13.52 -12.90 11.90
CA TYR A 66 14.82 -12.96 11.22
C TYR A 66 14.65 -13.46 9.80
N LEU A 67 15.34 -12.79 8.87
CA LEU A 67 15.38 -13.12 7.45
C LEU A 67 16.84 -13.29 7.02
N GLN A 68 17.11 -14.15 6.04
CA GLN A 68 18.44 -14.30 5.46
C GLN A 68 18.57 -13.48 4.17
N ARG A 69 19.76 -12.97 3.87
CA ARG A 69 20.07 -12.43 2.53
C ARG A 69 19.82 -13.48 1.46
N GLY A 70 19.21 -13.08 0.35
CA GLY A 70 18.89 -13.98 -0.76
C GLY A 70 17.70 -14.91 -0.50
N GLN A 71 17.09 -14.89 0.69
CA GLN A 71 15.88 -15.64 0.97
C GLN A 71 14.71 -15.12 0.15
N GLU A 72 13.89 -16.01 -0.40
CA GLU A 72 12.58 -15.64 -0.92
C GLU A 72 11.59 -15.40 0.22
N LEU A 73 11.02 -14.20 0.24
CA LEU A 73 10.02 -13.75 1.19
C LEU A 73 8.65 -13.78 0.52
N GLU A 74 7.74 -14.61 1.04
CA GLU A 74 6.33 -14.56 0.68
C GLU A 74 5.70 -13.26 1.22
N VAL A 75 5.01 -12.56 0.34
CA VAL A 75 4.21 -11.38 0.65
C VAL A 75 2.76 -11.68 0.28
N GLU A 76 1.86 -11.52 1.25
CA GLU A 76 0.45 -11.85 1.13
C GLU A 76 -0.42 -10.66 1.52
N TRP A 77 -1.52 -10.45 0.79
CA TRP A 77 -2.60 -9.53 1.15
C TRP A 77 -3.95 -10.16 0.82
N LYS A 78 -5.03 -9.62 1.41
CA LYS A 78 -6.40 -10.09 1.13
C LYS A 78 -7.01 -9.25 0.03
N ARG A 79 -7.65 -9.88 -0.96
CA ARG A 79 -8.30 -9.17 -2.06
C ARG A 79 -9.45 -8.26 -1.62
N LEU A 80 -10.38 -8.83 -0.84
CA LEU A 80 -11.60 -8.18 -0.33
C LEU A 80 -12.51 -7.68 -1.46
N ASN A 81 -13.22 -6.56 -1.27
CA ASN A 81 -14.24 -6.05 -2.19
C ASN A 81 -13.74 -5.04 -3.23
N HIS A 82 -12.43 -4.82 -3.30
CA HIS A 82 -11.82 -3.81 -4.16
C HIS A 82 -10.87 -4.45 -5.19
N PRO A 83 -11.10 -4.28 -6.49
CA PRO A 83 -10.30 -4.87 -7.57
C PRO A 83 -9.19 -3.94 -8.08
N GLY A 84 -8.29 -4.55 -8.87
CA GLY A 84 -7.27 -3.90 -9.69
C GLY A 84 -6.23 -3.08 -8.92
N GLY A 85 -5.46 -2.31 -9.69
CA GLY A 85 -4.26 -1.65 -9.25
C GLY A 85 -3.03 -2.55 -9.29
N PHE A 86 -1.98 -2.07 -8.66
CA PHE A 86 -0.72 -2.79 -8.50
C PHE A 86 -0.17 -2.59 -7.09
N VAL A 87 0.67 -3.54 -6.68
CA VAL A 87 1.43 -3.50 -5.45
C VAL A 87 2.88 -3.10 -5.74
N ARG A 88 3.43 -2.18 -4.96
CA ARG A 88 4.86 -1.87 -4.91
C ARG A 88 5.46 -2.39 -3.61
N LEU A 89 6.58 -3.10 -3.73
CA LEU A 89 7.37 -3.64 -2.62
C LEU A 89 8.73 -2.98 -2.57
N ALA A 90 9.11 -2.48 -1.40
CA ALA A 90 10.40 -1.83 -1.15
C ALA A 90 10.94 -2.22 0.23
N ILE A 91 12.26 -2.28 0.37
CA ILE A 91 12.91 -2.54 1.66
C ILE A 91 13.90 -1.43 1.98
N VAL A 92 13.84 -0.90 3.20
CA VAL A 92 14.77 0.12 3.70
C VAL A 92 15.31 -0.27 5.08
N PRO A 93 16.47 0.29 5.49
CA PRO A 93 16.87 0.26 6.89
C PRO A 93 15.77 0.77 7.82
N PHE A 94 15.54 0.11 8.96
CA PHE A 94 14.45 0.43 9.88
C PHE A 94 14.47 1.91 10.33
N ASN A 95 15.65 2.50 10.51
CA ASN A 95 15.79 3.91 10.88
C ASN A 95 15.29 4.90 9.81
N GLN A 96 15.18 4.47 8.56
CA GLN A 96 14.70 5.25 7.40
C GLN A 96 13.22 4.95 7.08
N SER A 97 12.53 4.13 7.86
CA SER A 97 11.17 3.67 7.56
C SER A 97 10.04 4.70 7.67
N ASP A 98 10.35 5.94 8.05
CA ASP A 98 9.42 7.08 7.95
C ASP A 98 9.70 7.96 6.70
N SER A 99 10.68 7.60 5.87
CA SER A 99 11.09 8.37 4.68
C SER A 99 10.52 7.77 3.38
N TRP A 100 9.70 8.56 2.69
CA TRP A 100 9.24 8.25 1.34
C TRP A 100 10.38 8.09 0.33
N GLU A 101 11.37 8.98 0.40
CA GLU A 101 12.52 8.98 -0.50
C GLU A 101 13.35 7.71 -0.36
N ALA A 102 13.53 7.22 0.88
CA ALA A 102 14.23 5.98 1.14
C ALA A 102 13.53 4.80 0.45
N PHE A 103 12.20 4.69 0.58
CA PHE A 103 11.45 3.63 -0.09
C PHE A 103 11.45 3.76 -1.61
N ASN A 104 11.25 4.97 -2.14
CA ASN A 104 11.29 5.23 -3.58
C ASN A 104 12.65 4.86 -4.19
N SER A 105 13.72 5.01 -3.42
CA SER A 105 15.08 4.66 -3.85
C SER A 105 15.41 3.17 -3.71
N ASN A 106 14.60 2.36 -3.02
CA ASN A 106 14.89 0.96 -2.71
C ASN A 106 13.71 0.03 -3.05
N VAL A 107 13.07 0.29 -4.17
CA VAL A 107 12.01 -0.56 -4.71
C VAL A 107 12.60 -1.87 -5.22
N LEU A 108 11.98 -2.98 -4.86
CA LEU A 108 12.39 -4.32 -5.25
C LEU A 108 11.49 -4.91 -6.34
N LYS A 109 10.18 -4.66 -6.23
CA LYS A 109 9.20 -5.29 -7.12
C LYS A 109 7.93 -4.46 -7.23
N TYR A 110 7.38 -4.44 -8.43
CA TYR A 110 5.98 -4.15 -8.69
C TYR A 110 5.27 -5.42 -9.12
N THR A 111 4.00 -5.57 -8.76
CA THR A 111 3.17 -6.69 -9.20
C THR A 111 1.74 -6.22 -9.40
N CYS A 112 0.99 -6.76 -10.36
CA CYS A 112 -0.44 -6.50 -10.36
C CYS A 112 -1.08 -6.99 -9.06
N TYR A 113 -2.14 -6.32 -8.62
CA TYR A 113 -2.78 -6.61 -7.34
C TYR A 113 -3.48 -7.97 -7.34
N GLU A 114 -3.98 -8.43 -8.50
CA GLU A 114 -4.75 -9.68 -8.65
C GLU A 114 -4.02 -10.70 -9.54
N THR A 115 -2.72 -10.94 -9.34
CA THR A 115 -1.94 -11.88 -10.18
C THR A 115 -2.36 -13.35 -10.03
N ASN A 116 -2.77 -13.75 -8.83
CA ASN A 116 -3.11 -15.13 -8.51
C ASN A 116 -4.36 -15.25 -7.61
N CYS A 117 -5.15 -14.18 -7.55
CA CYS A 117 -6.41 -14.10 -6.83
C CYS A 117 -7.47 -13.42 -7.73
N GLY A 118 -8.73 -13.41 -7.31
CA GLY A 118 -9.81 -12.82 -8.09
C GLY A 118 -11.13 -12.79 -7.32
N PRO A 119 -12.21 -12.30 -7.94
CA PRO A 119 -13.53 -12.30 -7.33
C PRO A 119 -14.00 -13.74 -7.04
N SER A 120 -14.75 -13.92 -5.96
CA SER A 120 -15.33 -15.21 -5.59
C SER A 120 -16.38 -15.67 -6.60
N ASP A 121 -17.11 -14.72 -7.20
CA ASP A 121 -18.04 -14.95 -8.31
C ASP A 121 -17.57 -14.14 -9.54
N PRO A 122 -16.89 -14.78 -10.51
CA PRO A 122 -16.47 -14.13 -11.75
C PRO A 122 -17.62 -13.66 -12.65
N SER A 123 -18.85 -14.15 -12.41
CA SER A 123 -20.04 -13.75 -13.17
C SER A 123 -20.76 -12.55 -12.59
N ASP A 124 -20.42 -12.13 -11.36
CA ASP A 124 -20.96 -10.91 -10.76
C ASP A 124 -20.39 -9.68 -11.46
N SER A 125 -21.25 -9.00 -12.22
CA SER A 125 -20.93 -7.77 -12.94
C SER A 125 -21.49 -6.52 -12.27
N SER A 126 -21.96 -6.59 -11.02
CA SER A 126 -22.61 -5.47 -10.32
C SER A 126 -21.73 -4.21 -10.24
N PHE A 127 -20.41 -4.40 -10.26
CA PHE A 127 -19.41 -3.33 -10.23
C PHE A 127 -18.51 -3.30 -11.48
N GLY A 128 -18.93 -3.98 -12.55
CA GLY A 128 -18.16 -4.17 -13.78
C GLY A 128 -17.46 -5.54 -13.86
N TYR A 129 -16.78 -5.77 -14.99
CA TYR A 129 -16.15 -7.05 -15.30
C TYR A 129 -15.05 -7.41 -14.30
N LEU A 130 -15.22 -8.55 -13.61
CA LEU A 130 -14.30 -9.07 -12.60
C LEU A 130 -14.00 -8.09 -11.45
N ASN A 131 -15.00 -7.27 -11.10
CA ASN A 131 -14.89 -6.26 -10.04
C ASN A 131 -15.66 -6.63 -8.76
N GLY A 132 -16.34 -7.78 -8.76
CA GLY A 132 -17.02 -8.31 -7.57
C GLY A 132 -16.06 -8.60 -6.41
N PRO A 133 -16.57 -8.91 -5.21
CA PRO A 133 -15.76 -9.21 -4.03
C PRO A 133 -15.07 -10.58 -4.11
N GLY A 134 -13.98 -10.75 -3.34
CA GLY A 134 -13.21 -11.99 -3.29
C GLY A 134 -12.49 -12.16 -1.95
N SER A 135 -12.45 -13.39 -1.43
CA SER A 135 -11.82 -13.70 -0.14
C SER A 135 -10.47 -14.39 -0.25
N SER A 136 -10.09 -14.85 -1.46
CA SER A 136 -8.81 -15.51 -1.68
C SER A 136 -7.65 -14.56 -1.38
N PRO A 137 -6.59 -15.04 -0.70
CA PRO A 137 -5.37 -14.28 -0.55
C PRO A 137 -4.71 -14.09 -1.92
N CYS A 138 -4.11 -12.93 -2.11
CA CYS A 138 -3.23 -12.63 -3.22
C CYS A 138 -1.79 -12.70 -2.69
N THR A 139 -0.88 -13.28 -3.47
CA THR A 139 0.51 -13.45 -3.04
C THR A 139 1.51 -13.10 -4.12
N THR A 140 2.71 -12.75 -3.68
CA THR A 140 3.92 -12.68 -4.50
C THR A 140 5.11 -13.09 -3.65
N THR A 141 6.25 -13.34 -4.30
CA THR A 141 7.55 -13.41 -3.63
C THR A 141 8.38 -12.17 -3.94
N VAL A 142 9.30 -11.84 -3.03
CA VAL A 142 10.40 -10.90 -3.22
C VAL A 142 11.67 -11.48 -2.58
N THR A 143 12.82 -11.28 -3.20
CA THR A 143 14.10 -11.73 -2.63
C THR A 143 14.64 -10.68 -1.65
N VAL A 144 15.03 -11.10 -0.46
CA VAL A 144 15.69 -10.22 0.52
C VAL A 144 17.04 -9.78 -0.05
N PRO A 145 17.29 -8.47 -0.20
CA PRO A 145 18.51 -7.98 -0.86
C PRO A 145 19.80 -8.46 -0.19
N THR A 146 20.79 -8.84 -1.01
CA THR A 146 22.09 -9.34 -0.55
C THR A 146 23.05 -8.25 -0.09
N ASN A 147 22.75 -6.99 -0.40
CA ASN A 147 23.54 -5.83 0.00
C ASN A 147 23.16 -5.27 1.38
N ILE A 148 22.25 -5.93 2.11
CA ILE A 148 21.90 -5.53 3.47
C ILE A 148 22.96 -6.08 4.45
N PRO A 149 23.63 -5.22 5.24
CA PRO A 149 24.62 -5.69 6.21
C PRO A 149 24.04 -6.67 7.22
N ASP A 150 24.91 -7.51 7.78
CA ASP A 150 24.49 -8.50 8.75
C ASP A 150 23.93 -7.88 10.04
N ASN A 151 22.90 -8.51 10.60
CA ASN A 151 22.18 -8.06 11.80
C ASN A 151 21.57 -6.65 11.68
N THR A 152 21.11 -6.30 10.46
CA THR A 152 20.47 -5.00 10.19
C THR A 152 18.96 -5.11 10.35
N ALA A 153 18.38 -4.21 11.16
CA ALA A 153 16.94 -4.02 11.21
C ALA A 153 16.44 -3.35 9.93
N ILE A 154 15.40 -3.90 9.30
CA ILE A 154 14.80 -3.40 8.06
C ILE A 154 13.29 -3.26 8.20
N THR A 155 12.72 -2.53 7.24
CA THR A 155 11.28 -2.44 7.04
C THR A 155 10.95 -2.77 5.58
N LEU A 156 10.08 -3.76 5.38
CA LEU A 156 9.39 -4.00 4.12
C LEU A 156 8.17 -3.09 4.05
N GLN A 157 8.02 -2.37 2.96
CA GLN A 157 6.80 -1.64 2.61
C GLN A 157 6.02 -2.40 1.55
N TRP A 158 4.70 -2.48 1.78
CA TRP A 158 3.69 -2.85 0.82
C TRP A 158 2.84 -1.61 0.53
N ILE A 159 2.77 -1.20 -0.74
CA ILE A 159 1.84 -0.16 -1.20
C ILE A 159 0.89 -0.76 -2.21
N TRP A 160 -0.40 -0.57 -2.06
CA TRP A 160 -1.38 -0.80 -3.11
C TRP A 160 -1.88 0.52 -3.69
N PHE A 161 -1.80 0.63 -5.02
CA PHE A 161 -2.21 1.82 -5.76
C PHE A 161 -3.06 1.49 -6.97
N GLY A 162 -3.97 2.41 -7.34
CA GLY A 162 -4.75 2.33 -8.57
C GLY A 162 -5.91 1.34 -8.52
N GLY A 163 -6.26 0.81 -7.34
CA GLY A 163 -7.48 0.03 -7.18
C GLY A 163 -8.72 0.93 -7.19
N GLY A 164 -9.88 0.34 -7.44
CA GLY A 164 -11.11 1.11 -7.69
C GLY A 164 -12.38 0.54 -7.10
N VAL A 165 -13.50 1.04 -7.61
CA VAL A 165 -14.85 0.80 -7.08
C VAL A 165 -15.03 1.47 -5.71
N TYR A 166 -14.70 2.76 -5.60
CA TYR A 166 -14.86 3.51 -4.35
C TYR A 166 -16.35 3.81 -4.09
N TYR A 167 -16.88 3.36 -2.95
CA TYR A 167 -18.30 3.41 -2.60
C TYR A 167 -19.24 2.96 -3.73
N ALA A 168 -18.99 1.76 -4.26
CA ALA A 168 -19.80 1.14 -5.31
C ALA A 168 -19.88 1.94 -6.62
N GLN A 169 -19.02 2.95 -6.83
CA GLN A 169 -18.92 3.69 -8.09
C GLN A 169 -17.88 3.02 -9.00
N PRO A 170 -18.27 2.40 -10.14
CA PRO A 170 -17.34 1.62 -10.95
C PRO A 170 -16.20 2.40 -11.59
N ASP A 171 -16.33 3.73 -11.73
CA ASP A 171 -15.37 4.60 -12.44
C ASP A 171 -14.59 5.51 -11.48
N THR A 172 -14.31 5.02 -10.27
CA THR A 172 -13.61 5.79 -9.24
C THR A 172 -12.49 4.98 -8.61
N SER A 173 -11.36 5.66 -8.34
CA SER A 173 -10.24 5.10 -7.59
C SER A 173 -10.30 5.54 -6.12
N PHE A 174 -9.79 4.70 -5.23
CA PHE A 174 -9.37 5.13 -3.90
C PHE A 174 -7.89 5.58 -3.94
N GLY A 175 -7.41 6.08 -2.81
CA GLY A 175 -6.04 6.52 -2.61
C GLY A 175 -5.08 5.36 -2.37
N GLU A 176 -3.88 5.68 -1.91
CA GLU A 176 -2.84 4.68 -1.67
C GLU A 176 -3.05 4.00 -0.32
N TYR A 177 -2.93 2.67 -0.32
CA TYR A 177 -2.93 1.86 0.90
C TYR A 177 -1.51 1.44 1.21
N TYR A 178 -1.10 1.62 2.46
CA TYR A 178 0.24 1.26 2.91
C TYR A 178 0.17 0.26 4.03
N SER A 179 1.15 -0.62 4.09
CA SER A 179 1.45 -1.37 5.29
C SER A 179 2.92 -1.73 5.32
N CYS A 180 3.53 -1.63 6.49
CA CYS A 180 4.94 -1.97 6.68
C CYS A 180 5.08 -3.21 7.56
N SER A 181 6.18 -3.94 7.41
CA SER A 181 6.58 -5.03 8.30
C SER A 181 8.06 -4.92 8.64
N ASP A 182 8.41 -5.19 9.89
CA ASP A 182 9.77 -5.02 10.41
C ASP A 182 10.44 -6.36 10.69
N ALA A 183 11.73 -6.47 10.36
CA ALA A 183 12.52 -7.69 10.54
C ALA A 183 14.02 -7.36 10.76
N ILE A 184 14.80 -8.38 11.10
CA ILE A 184 16.27 -8.34 11.12
C ILE A 184 16.80 -9.21 10.00
N VAL A 185 17.69 -8.69 9.16
CA VAL A 185 18.44 -9.49 8.19
C VAL A 185 19.71 -10.01 8.85
N SER A 186 19.89 -11.33 8.88
CA SER A 186 21.06 -11.99 9.45
C SER A 186 21.37 -13.29 8.70
N GLY A 187 22.64 -13.51 8.37
CA GLY A 187 23.10 -14.63 7.55
C GLY A 187 22.81 -14.49 6.05
N GLY A 188 23.22 -15.51 5.30
CA GLY A 188 23.15 -15.54 3.83
C GLY A 188 24.33 -14.84 3.13
N PRO A 189 24.51 -15.08 1.82
CA PRO A 189 25.59 -14.48 1.04
C PRO A 189 25.44 -12.96 0.95
N TYR A 190 26.54 -12.23 1.12
CA TYR A 190 26.59 -10.79 0.95
C TYR A 190 27.12 -10.43 -0.44
N SER A 191 26.55 -9.39 -1.04
CA SER A 191 27.02 -8.77 -2.29
C SER A 191 26.70 -7.28 -2.24
N ASP A 192 27.61 -6.42 -2.69
CA ASP A 192 27.38 -4.97 -2.77
C ASP A 192 26.38 -4.57 -3.87
N GLU A 193 25.95 -5.53 -4.69
CA GLU A 193 25.00 -5.30 -5.77
C GLU A 193 23.62 -4.89 -5.23
N LYS A 194 23.16 -3.73 -5.69
CA LYS A 194 21.81 -3.26 -5.40
C LYS A 194 20.81 -3.92 -6.35
N PRO A 195 19.71 -4.49 -5.84
CA PRO A 195 18.69 -5.08 -6.70
C PRO A 195 18.03 -4.02 -7.59
N VAL A 196 17.73 -4.40 -8.83
CA VAL A 196 16.92 -3.61 -9.76
C VAL A 196 15.46 -4.00 -9.55
N ALA A 197 14.58 -2.99 -9.52
CA ALA A 197 13.15 -3.23 -9.41
C ALA A 197 12.64 -4.07 -10.59
N THR A 198 11.86 -5.10 -10.28
CA THR A 198 11.21 -5.95 -11.29
C THR A 198 9.72 -5.64 -11.38
N PHE A 199 9.07 -6.05 -12.46
CA PHE A 199 7.62 -5.99 -12.59
C PHE A 199 7.05 -7.36 -12.97
N GLN A 200 6.00 -7.76 -12.25
CA GLN A 200 5.17 -8.91 -12.59
C GLN A 200 3.79 -8.42 -13.04
N GLY A 201 3.55 -8.44 -14.34
CA GLY A 201 2.23 -8.18 -14.89
C GLY A 201 1.29 -9.38 -14.76
N GLY A 202 0.07 -9.19 -15.27
CA GLY A 202 -0.89 -10.27 -15.47
C GLY A 202 -1.82 -10.42 -14.30
N ASP A 203 -2.88 -9.62 -14.26
CA ASP A 203 -3.97 -9.81 -13.30
C ASP A 203 -5.08 -10.71 -13.83
N VAL A 204 -6.08 -10.99 -12.99
CA VAL A 204 -7.27 -11.78 -13.34
C VAL A 204 -8.01 -11.26 -14.60
N THR A 205 -7.89 -9.98 -14.94
CA THR A 205 -8.50 -9.39 -16.14
C THR A 205 -7.62 -9.60 -17.38
N TYR A 206 -6.29 -9.60 -17.19
CA TYR A 206 -5.30 -9.71 -18.26
C TYR A 206 -4.20 -10.75 -17.97
N PRO A 207 -4.54 -12.04 -17.76
CA PRO A 207 -3.66 -13.02 -17.10
C PRO A 207 -2.36 -13.39 -17.85
N ASN A 208 -2.22 -13.01 -19.11
CA ASN A 208 -1.06 -13.33 -19.96
C ASN A 208 -0.43 -12.07 -20.56
N SER A 209 -0.33 -10.99 -19.79
CA SER A 209 0.24 -9.74 -20.29
C SER A 209 0.99 -8.96 -19.22
N ASP A 210 1.97 -8.17 -19.64
CA ASP A 210 2.79 -7.33 -18.76
C ASP A 210 2.10 -6.00 -18.41
N VAL A 211 0.87 -6.08 -17.91
CA VAL A 211 0.03 -4.93 -17.53
C VAL A 211 -0.96 -5.29 -16.43
N CYS A 212 -1.49 -4.26 -15.77
CA CYS A 212 -2.57 -4.36 -14.79
C CYS A 212 -3.78 -3.53 -15.23
N LYS A 213 -4.95 -3.93 -14.77
CA LYS A 213 -6.17 -3.13 -14.64
C LYS A 213 -5.98 -2.14 -13.51
N TYR A 214 -6.26 -0.86 -13.73
CA TYR A 214 -6.24 0.16 -12.68
C TYR A 214 -7.20 1.31 -12.98
N TRP A 215 -7.43 2.17 -11.99
CA TRP A 215 -8.19 3.40 -12.12
C TRP A 215 -7.29 4.62 -11.92
N GLY A 216 -7.46 5.63 -12.77
CA GLY A 216 -6.81 6.91 -12.61
C GLY A 216 -5.37 6.93 -13.12
N SER A 217 -4.42 6.56 -12.27
CA SER A 217 -2.98 6.64 -12.55
C SER A 217 -2.29 5.29 -12.30
N ASN A 218 -1.18 5.08 -13.01
CA ASN A 218 -0.24 3.98 -12.82
C ASN A 218 1.01 4.39 -12.02
N LYS A 219 1.03 5.58 -11.40
CA LYS A 219 2.18 6.14 -10.71
C LYS A 219 1.87 6.45 -9.24
N VAL A 220 2.57 5.76 -8.34
CA VAL A 220 2.55 6.05 -6.90
C VAL A 220 2.93 7.52 -6.66
N GLY A 221 2.17 8.20 -5.81
CA GLY A 221 2.30 9.61 -5.48
C GLY A 221 1.38 10.53 -6.25
N ASP A 222 0.78 10.08 -7.37
CA ASP A 222 -0.19 10.91 -8.12
C ASP A 222 -1.48 11.14 -7.32
N CYS A 223 -1.75 10.25 -6.34
CA CYS A 223 -2.81 10.40 -5.38
C CYS A 223 -2.33 10.88 -4.01
N ASN A 224 -1.60 12.00 -4.00
CA ASN A 224 -1.14 12.60 -2.75
C ASN A 224 -2.01 13.80 -2.36
N PHE A 225 -2.59 13.74 -1.17
CA PHE A 225 -3.42 14.81 -0.63
C PHE A 225 -2.62 15.83 0.20
N GLY A 226 -1.33 15.57 0.47
CA GLY A 226 -0.44 16.47 1.23
C GLY A 226 -1.01 16.81 2.61
N ASP A 227 -1.17 18.12 2.86
CA ASP A 227 -1.78 18.67 4.08
C ASP A 227 -3.28 18.98 3.93
N ARG A 228 -3.92 18.50 2.86
CA ARG A 228 -5.35 18.70 2.66
C ARG A 228 -6.13 17.84 3.65
N TYR A 229 -7.23 18.40 4.13
CA TYR A 229 -8.23 17.70 4.93
C TYR A 229 -9.60 17.83 4.25
N PRO A 230 -10.45 16.80 4.35
CA PRO A 230 -11.84 16.93 3.91
C PRO A 230 -12.52 18.10 4.62
N THR A 231 -13.54 18.67 3.99
CA THR A 231 -14.43 19.65 4.62
C THR A 231 -15.80 18.96 4.77
N PRO A 232 -16.03 18.22 5.88
CA PRO A 232 -17.26 17.47 6.05
C PRO A 232 -18.49 18.37 5.96
N VAL A 233 -19.48 17.91 5.19
CA VAL A 233 -20.81 18.46 5.07
C VAL A 233 -21.77 17.44 5.68
N ASP A 234 -22.61 17.88 6.61
CA ASP A 234 -23.58 17.01 7.28
C ASP A 234 -24.50 16.33 6.25
N GLY A 235 -24.60 15.00 6.33
CA GLY A 235 -25.40 14.18 5.42
C GLY A 235 -24.72 13.81 4.09
N ASP A 236 -23.54 14.34 3.79
CA ASP A 236 -22.74 13.95 2.63
C ASP A 236 -21.55 13.08 3.06
N LEU A 237 -21.70 11.76 2.94
CA LEU A 237 -20.63 10.80 3.28
C LEU A 237 -19.35 11.03 2.47
N LEU A 238 -19.43 11.49 1.23
CA LEU A 238 -18.26 11.66 0.37
C LEU A 238 -17.47 12.91 0.75
N SER A 239 -18.12 13.95 1.28
CA SER A 239 -17.45 15.15 1.81
C SER A 239 -16.55 14.88 3.01
N GLN A 240 -16.68 13.71 3.65
CA GLN A 240 -15.86 13.28 4.78
C GLN A 240 -14.49 12.71 4.35
N SER A 241 -14.24 12.58 3.05
CA SER A 241 -12.97 12.10 2.49
C SER A 241 -12.50 13.02 1.36
N LEU A 242 -11.20 13.05 1.08
CA LEU A 242 -10.69 13.64 -0.18
C LEU A 242 -10.71 12.63 -1.34
N GLU A 243 -11.18 11.41 -1.09
CA GLU A 243 -11.46 10.40 -2.10
C GLU A 243 -12.87 10.57 -2.71
N PRO A 244 -13.15 10.06 -3.93
CA PRO A 244 -12.26 9.28 -4.77
C PRO A 244 -11.10 10.12 -5.30
N CYS A 245 -9.94 9.49 -5.43
CA CYS A 245 -8.77 10.21 -5.87
C CYS A 245 -8.86 10.64 -7.33
N MET A 246 -9.35 9.73 -8.17
CA MET A 246 -9.55 9.93 -9.59
C MET A 246 -10.93 9.41 -9.99
N ARG A 247 -11.59 10.13 -10.89
CA ARG A 247 -12.88 9.75 -11.49
C ARG A 247 -12.66 9.48 -12.97
N THR A 248 -12.15 8.30 -13.26
CA THR A 248 -11.83 7.86 -14.62
C THR A 248 -12.30 6.43 -14.81
N PRO A 249 -12.69 6.04 -16.03
CA PRO A 249 -12.91 4.64 -16.36
C PRO A 249 -11.69 3.77 -16.07
N VAL A 250 -11.93 2.46 -16.03
CA VAL A 250 -10.87 1.44 -15.97
C VAL A 250 -9.86 1.65 -17.08
N THR A 251 -8.58 1.63 -16.74
CA THR A 251 -7.45 1.72 -17.64
C THR A 251 -6.59 0.45 -17.56
N LYS A 252 -5.74 0.24 -18.55
CA LYS A 252 -4.82 -0.90 -18.67
C LYS A 252 -3.40 -0.39 -18.90
N GLY A 253 -2.42 -0.91 -18.16
CA GLY A 253 -1.02 -0.54 -18.35
C GLY A 253 -0.09 -1.08 -17.28
N ALA A 254 1.21 -0.92 -17.48
CA ALA A 254 2.23 -1.22 -16.48
C ALA A 254 2.40 -0.05 -15.49
N PRO A 255 2.93 -0.28 -14.28
CA PRO A 255 3.34 0.78 -13.38
C PRO A 255 4.31 1.78 -14.07
N TYR A 256 4.21 3.06 -13.71
CA TYR A 256 5.08 4.09 -14.27
C TYR A 256 6.57 3.74 -14.13
N GLY A 257 7.33 3.90 -15.21
CA GLY A 257 8.74 3.52 -15.27
C GLY A 257 9.00 2.09 -15.78
N PHE A 258 7.95 1.30 -16.04
CA PHE A 258 8.05 0.02 -16.73
C PHE A 258 7.42 0.12 -18.12
N ASP A 259 8.19 -0.19 -19.16
CA ASP A 259 7.67 -0.26 -20.52
C ASP A 259 6.87 -1.55 -20.71
N SER A 260 5.57 -1.42 -21.01
CA SER A 260 4.67 -2.54 -21.33
C SER A 260 4.99 -3.25 -22.67
N GLY A 261 6.21 -3.08 -23.21
CA GLY A 261 6.48 -3.28 -24.64
C GLY A 261 7.90 -3.71 -25.05
N SER A 262 8.66 -4.41 -24.20
CA SER A 262 9.82 -5.17 -24.70
C SER A 262 10.05 -6.46 -23.91
N SER A 263 9.14 -7.41 -24.09
CA SER A 263 9.53 -8.81 -23.90
C SER A 263 10.50 -9.16 -25.03
N ASN A 264 11.79 -9.20 -24.70
CA ASN A 264 12.80 -9.84 -25.53
C ASN A 264 12.58 -11.36 -25.40
N SER A 265 11.48 -11.87 -25.97
CA SER A 265 11.22 -13.30 -26.07
C SER A 265 12.21 -13.88 -27.07
N THR A 266 13.38 -14.28 -26.56
CA THR A 266 14.26 -15.20 -27.28
C THR A 266 13.66 -16.59 -27.14
N ASP A 267 12.48 -16.81 -27.74
CA ASP A 267 11.91 -18.14 -27.87
C ASP A 267 12.41 -18.73 -29.18
N SER A 268 13.58 -19.34 -29.09
CA SER A 268 14.16 -20.15 -30.16
C SER A 268 13.47 -21.52 -30.12
N SER A 269 12.35 -21.65 -30.83
CA SER A 269 11.80 -22.94 -31.18
C SER A 269 11.28 -22.93 -32.62
N SER A 270 12.19 -23.35 -33.50
CA SER A 270 11.91 -23.79 -34.86
C SER A 270 10.94 -24.98 -34.85
N ALA A 271 9.73 -24.77 -35.36
CA ALA A 271 8.87 -25.83 -35.86
C ALA A 271 8.21 -25.39 -37.17
N ALA A 272 8.31 -26.27 -38.17
CA ALA A 272 7.95 -26.07 -39.56
C ALA A 272 6.43 -25.88 -39.79
N PRO A 273 6.02 -25.26 -40.92
CA PRO A 273 4.64 -24.88 -41.17
C PRO A 273 3.79 -26.04 -41.70
N VAL A 274 2.59 -26.21 -41.13
CA VAL A 274 1.54 -27.03 -41.73
C VAL A 274 0.58 -26.10 -42.49
N SER A 275 0.49 -26.37 -43.79
CA SER A 275 -0.30 -25.67 -44.80
C SER A 275 -1.80 -25.93 -44.68
N HIS A 276 -2.62 -24.87 -44.64
CA HIS A 276 -4.00 -24.90 -45.12
C HIS A 276 -4.27 -23.70 -46.04
N SER A 277 -4.48 -24.04 -47.32
CA SER A 277 -5.01 -23.19 -48.40
C SER A 277 -6.48 -22.84 -48.10
N ALA A 278 -6.84 -21.56 -48.14
CA ALA A 278 -7.37 -20.82 -49.30
C ALA A 278 -8.91 -20.78 -49.31
N ASP A 279 -9.47 -19.59 -49.13
CA ASP A 279 -10.37 -18.95 -50.11
C ASP A 279 -10.84 -17.59 -49.58
N GLY A 280 -10.84 -16.57 -50.44
CA GLY A 280 -11.53 -15.31 -50.16
C GLY A 280 -10.87 -14.03 -50.71
N ALA A 281 -11.06 -13.81 -52.01
CA ALA A 281 -10.99 -12.55 -52.77
C ALA A 281 -11.35 -11.24 -52.01
N SER A 282 -11.03 -10.02 -52.43
CA SER A 282 -10.23 -9.38 -53.49
C SER A 282 -10.46 -7.85 -53.34
N SER A 283 -9.54 -7.05 -53.87
CA SER A 283 -9.68 -5.62 -54.25
C SER A 283 -9.68 -4.59 -53.11
N SER A 284 -9.19 -3.36 -53.24
CA SER A 284 -8.18 -2.66 -54.06
C SER A 284 -8.25 -1.20 -53.62
N SER A 285 -7.23 -0.39 -53.98
CA SER A 285 -7.21 1.09 -53.98
C SER A 285 -7.08 1.79 -52.63
N ALA A 286 -6.41 2.92 -52.48
CA ALA A 286 -5.38 3.63 -53.23
C ALA A 286 -4.94 4.75 -52.27
N ALA A 287 -3.65 5.04 -52.20
CA ALA A 287 -3.14 6.25 -51.56
C ALA A 287 -3.58 7.50 -52.34
N PRO A 288 -3.52 8.68 -51.72
CA PRO A 288 -2.51 9.61 -52.20
C PRO A 288 -1.71 10.30 -51.09
N GLN A 289 -0.42 10.47 -51.40
CA GLN A 289 0.49 11.39 -50.76
C GLN A 289 0.03 12.85 -50.99
N THR A 290 0.19 13.68 -49.98
CA THR A 290 0.39 15.12 -50.17
C THR A 290 1.64 15.55 -49.43
N ASP A 291 2.51 16.16 -50.22
CA ASP A 291 3.81 16.71 -49.90
C ASP A 291 3.69 18.20 -49.52
N ALA A 292 4.80 18.76 -49.02
CA ALA A 292 5.14 20.17 -48.89
C ALA A 292 4.68 20.97 -47.65
N GLY A 293 5.67 21.51 -46.92
CA GLY A 293 5.46 22.56 -45.92
C GLY A 293 6.70 22.93 -45.11
N SER A 294 7.76 23.38 -45.78
CA SER A 294 8.97 23.98 -45.19
C SER A 294 8.68 25.35 -44.58
N ALA A 295 9.18 25.65 -43.37
CA ALA A 295 9.49 27.02 -42.92
C ALA A 295 10.44 27.02 -41.70
N ASP A 296 11.50 27.79 -41.86
CA ASP A 296 12.57 28.14 -40.93
C ASP A 296 12.13 28.85 -39.63
N ALA A 297 12.87 28.55 -38.54
CA ALA A 297 13.55 29.41 -37.54
C ALA A 297 12.87 30.71 -36.98
N PRO A 298 13.31 31.30 -35.83
CA PRO A 298 14.53 31.06 -35.06
C PRO A 298 14.38 30.97 -33.53
N ALA A 299 15.48 30.57 -32.89
CA ALA A 299 15.77 30.68 -31.46
C ALA A 299 15.93 32.15 -31.00
N PRO A 300 15.73 32.39 -29.70
CA PRO A 300 16.60 33.27 -28.92
C PRO A 300 17.14 32.50 -27.70
N ALA A 301 18.45 32.42 -27.53
CA ALA A 301 19.33 33.42 -26.94
C ALA A 301 19.51 33.20 -25.43
N ASP A 302 20.76 32.93 -25.08
CA ASP A 302 21.32 32.84 -23.75
C ASP A 302 20.95 34.03 -22.86
N SER A 303 20.80 33.75 -21.56
CA SER A 303 21.12 34.73 -20.52
C SER A 303 21.59 34.00 -19.28
N ASP A 304 22.90 33.96 -19.16
CA ASP A 304 23.64 33.82 -17.91
C ASP A 304 23.17 34.89 -16.92
N SER A 305 22.93 34.49 -15.68
CA SER A 305 23.10 35.39 -14.54
C SER A 305 23.51 34.59 -13.32
N GLU A 306 24.83 34.58 -13.09
CA GLU A 306 25.46 34.35 -11.80
C GLU A 306 24.87 35.32 -10.76
N THR A 307 24.51 34.82 -9.58
CA THR A 307 24.53 35.64 -8.36
C THR A 307 24.80 34.77 -7.13
N GLU A 308 26.05 34.80 -6.73
CA GLU A 308 26.61 34.83 -5.37
C GLU A 308 25.80 34.26 -4.18
N SER A 309 26.42 33.27 -3.55
CA SER A 309 26.35 32.97 -2.12
C SER A 309 26.53 34.21 -1.25
N PRO A 310 25.94 34.19 -0.05
CA PRO A 310 26.71 34.52 1.14
C PRO A 310 26.72 33.37 2.15
N SER A 311 27.95 33.02 2.47
CA SER A 311 28.42 32.24 3.61
C SER A 311 28.07 32.85 4.96
N GLU A 312 27.68 31.96 5.89
CA GLU A 312 28.01 31.95 7.33
C GLU A 312 27.32 32.98 8.28
N PRO A 313 27.18 32.69 9.61
CA PRO A 313 28.05 31.82 10.40
C PRO A 313 27.39 30.79 11.33
N ALA A 314 28.23 29.81 11.67
CA ALA A 314 28.10 28.92 12.80
C ALA A 314 27.91 29.70 14.12
N SER A 315 26.94 29.27 14.92
CA SER A 315 26.91 29.58 16.35
C SER A 315 27.06 28.29 17.14
N ASP A 316 28.28 28.10 17.65
CA ASP A 316 28.58 27.21 18.76
C ASP A 316 27.65 27.53 19.94
N ASN A 317 26.92 26.52 20.42
CA ASN A 317 26.39 26.53 21.77
C ASN A 317 26.70 25.19 22.43
N VAL A 318 27.88 25.15 23.01
CA VAL A 318 28.32 24.17 24.00
C VAL A 318 27.49 24.39 25.26
N ILE A 319 26.53 23.50 25.52
CA ILE A 319 25.89 23.41 26.84
C ILE A 319 26.62 22.32 27.63
N PRO A 320 27.19 22.64 28.82
CA PRO A 320 27.88 21.66 29.64
C PRO A 320 26.89 20.73 30.35
N ALA A 321 27.27 19.46 30.45
CA ALA A 321 26.59 18.44 31.24
C ALA A 321 26.62 18.78 32.74
N PRO A 322 25.52 18.56 33.49
CA PRO A 322 25.60 18.51 34.94
C PRO A 322 26.11 17.12 35.37
N VAL A 323 27.30 17.13 35.96
CA VAL A 323 27.81 16.10 36.86
C VAL A 323 26.93 16.09 38.10
N TYR A 324 26.29 14.95 38.42
CA TYR A 324 25.85 14.68 39.78
C TYR A 324 26.39 13.32 40.22
N SER A 325 27.16 13.39 41.31
CA SER A 325 27.78 12.31 42.04
C SER A 325 26.83 11.77 43.11
N SER A 326 26.93 10.46 43.33
CA SER A 326 26.83 9.72 44.59
C SER A 326 25.56 9.75 45.44
N ALA A 327 24.98 8.54 45.56
CA ALA A 327 24.69 7.78 46.79
C ALA A 327 23.70 8.33 47.83
N SER A 328 22.62 7.56 48.03
CA SER A 328 22.18 7.01 49.33
C SER A 328 20.93 6.12 49.11
N GLU A 329 21.01 4.85 49.49
CA GLU A 329 20.29 4.23 50.63
C GLU A 329 18.98 3.53 50.24
N GLU A 330 18.96 2.21 50.47
CA GLU A 330 17.77 1.36 50.53
C GLU A 330 16.75 1.89 51.56
N PRO A 331 15.47 1.55 51.39
CA PRO A 331 14.98 0.56 52.34
C PRO A 331 14.14 -0.55 51.71
N ALA A 332 14.26 -1.72 52.33
CA ALA A 332 13.38 -2.86 52.19
C ALA A 332 11.91 -2.47 52.32
N ASN A 333 11.04 -3.01 51.46
CA ASN A 333 9.62 -3.09 51.77
C ASN A 333 9.00 -4.39 51.24
N ASP A 334 8.83 -5.29 52.21
CA ASP A 334 7.67 -6.13 52.50
C ASP A 334 6.75 -6.58 51.36
N SER A 335 6.82 -7.89 51.13
CA SER A 335 5.92 -8.70 50.34
C SER A 335 4.57 -8.87 51.02
N THR A 336 3.51 -8.28 50.47
CA THR A 336 2.14 -8.75 50.70
C THR A 336 1.40 -8.93 49.38
N SER A 337 1.17 -10.20 49.04
CA SER A 337 0.30 -10.68 47.98
C SER A 337 -1.16 -10.49 48.37
N VAL A 338 -1.90 -9.71 47.58
CA VAL A 338 -3.37 -9.67 47.65
C VAL A 338 -3.91 -10.05 46.27
N GLU A 339 -4.49 -11.24 46.18
CA GLU A 339 -5.33 -11.68 45.07
C GLU A 339 -6.51 -10.70 44.91
N ALA A 340 -6.65 -10.12 43.72
CA ALA A 340 -7.87 -9.42 43.32
C ALA A 340 -8.71 -10.35 42.41
N PRO A 341 -10.02 -10.53 42.69
CA PRO A 341 -10.89 -11.37 41.88
C PRO A 341 -11.26 -10.69 40.55
N ALA A 342 -11.44 -11.52 39.52
CA ALA A 342 -11.87 -11.11 38.19
C ALA A 342 -13.28 -10.46 38.21
N PRO A 343 -13.51 -9.36 37.46
CA PRO A 343 -14.85 -8.82 37.31
C PRO A 343 -15.64 -9.62 36.26
N SER A 344 -16.73 -10.23 36.72
CA SER A 344 -17.83 -10.71 35.88
C SER A 344 -18.64 -9.53 35.36
N TYR A 345 -18.74 -9.36 34.04
CA TYR A 345 -19.68 -8.42 33.43
C TYR A 345 -20.91 -9.18 32.91
N SER A 346 -22.03 -8.93 33.58
CA SER A 346 -23.39 -9.24 33.14
C SER A 346 -23.84 -8.23 32.10
N ALA A 347 -24.23 -8.72 30.92
CA ALA A 347 -24.85 -7.91 29.87
C ALA A 347 -26.32 -7.63 30.22
N VAL A 348 -26.67 -6.36 30.37
CA VAL A 348 -28.06 -5.88 30.37
C VAL A 348 -28.31 -5.34 28.98
N ALA A 349 -29.24 -5.98 28.26
CA ALA A 349 -29.74 -5.53 26.97
C ALA A 349 -30.87 -4.52 27.20
N ASP A 350 -30.76 -3.34 26.61
CA ASP A 350 -31.88 -2.49 26.22
C ASP A 350 -31.34 -1.27 25.44
N TYR A 351 -31.62 -1.19 24.13
CA TYR A 351 -32.46 -0.13 23.51
C TYR A 351 -32.32 -0.04 21.99
N SER A 352 -33.50 0.16 21.39
CA SER A 352 -33.89 0.86 20.16
C SER A 352 -32.82 1.35 19.18
N VAL A 353 -33.08 1.04 17.91
CA VAL A 353 -32.49 1.69 16.73
C VAL A 353 -32.86 3.18 16.71
N THR A 354 -31.91 4.02 17.07
CA THR A 354 -31.81 5.41 16.62
C THR A 354 -30.40 5.64 16.11
N GLU A 355 -30.28 5.90 14.81
CA GLU A 355 -29.05 6.33 14.14
C GLU A 355 -28.40 7.46 14.93
N SER A 356 -27.22 7.18 15.46
CA SER A 356 -26.37 8.15 16.13
C SER A 356 -25.16 8.36 15.24
N ALA A 357 -25.17 9.43 14.46
CA ALA A 357 -23.96 9.95 13.83
C ALA A 357 -22.89 10.12 14.91
N SER A 358 -21.82 9.34 14.80
CA SER A 358 -20.67 9.45 15.69
C SER A 358 -19.99 10.78 15.41
N LYS A 359 -20.26 11.78 16.24
CA LYS A 359 -19.56 13.06 16.21
C LYS A 359 -18.07 12.82 16.40
N CYS A 360 -17.27 13.09 15.36
CA CYS A 360 -15.84 13.30 15.50
C CYS A 360 -15.63 14.49 16.46
N ILE A 361 -15.14 14.21 17.66
CA ILE A 361 -14.74 15.25 18.61
C ILE A 361 -13.40 15.82 18.10
N PRO A 362 -13.32 17.12 17.75
CA PRO A 362 -12.04 17.72 17.39
C PRO A 362 -11.10 17.71 18.59
N ARG A 363 -9.84 17.32 18.38
CA ARG A 363 -8.77 17.50 19.37
C ARG A 363 -8.55 19.00 19.59
N PRO A 364 -8.33 19.45 20.84
CA PRO A 364 -7.97 20.84 21.09
C PRO A 364 -6.59 21.13 20.51
N THR A 365 -6.52 22.20 19.72
CA THR A 365 -5.27 22.84 19.31
C THR A 365 -4.60 23.43 20.56
N ASN A 366 -3.44 22.92 20.94
CA ASN A 366 -2.58 23.62 21.88
C ASN A 366 -1.97 24.83 21.16
N LEU A 367 -2.34 26.02 21.63
CA LEU A 367 -1.61 27.26 21.41
C LEU A 367 -0.31 27.19 22.21
N TYR A 368 0.83 27.18 21.52
CA TYR A 368 2.08 27.81 21.96
C TYR A 368 2.84 28.31 20.73
#